data_AF-A0A536RX16-F1
#
_entry.id   AF-A0A536RX16-F1
#
_cell.length_a   1.000
_cell.length_b   1.000
_cell.length_c   1.000
_cell.angle_alpha   90.00
_cell.angle_beta   90.00
_cell.angle_gamma   90.00
#
_symmetry.space_group_name_H-M   'P 1'
#
loop_
_entity.id
_entity.type
_entity.pdbx_description
1 polymer ?
#
loop_
_entity_poly.entity_id
_entity_poly.type
_entity_poly.pdbx_seq_one_letter_code
_entity_poly.pdbx_strand_id
1 'polypeptide(L)'
;MFEVEADAPARSWLDSHPAAAYVIAYDVHRCCGGGKICQVQVRKLTERDKTDHFVSASLDDGTRFLIDRRAAARLPRRFGLTVRGFGRMKHLDLSLQGDQWGELLYT
;
A
#
# COMPACT_ATOMS: atom_id res chain seq x y z
N MET A 1 6.96 -0.43 14.30
CA MET A 1 6.43 0.76 13.60
C MET A 1 7.09 0.81 12.23
N PHE A 2 6.34 1.13 11.18
CA PHE A 2 6.88 1.24 9.82
C PHE A 2 7.24 2.69 9.52
N GLU A 3 8.32 2.88 8.78
CA GLU A 3 8.76 4.16 8.22
C GLU A 3 8.33 4.23 6.75
N VAL A 4 7.43 5.15 6.44
CA VAL A 4 6.98 5.38 5.07
C VAL A 4 7.73 6.57 4.50
N GLU A 5 8.28 6.42 3.30
CA GLU A 5 8.87 7.52 2.55
C GLU A 5 8.03 7.81 1.32
N ALA A 6 7.88 9.07 0.93
CA ALA A 6 7.14 9.45 -0.27
C ALA A 6 8.05 10.28 -1.19
N ASP A 7 8.19 9.84 -2.45
CA ASP A 7 8.86 10.63 -3.48
C ASP A 7 8.05 11.89 -3.84
N ALA A 8 8.67 12.83 -4.59
CA ALA A 8 8.01 14.09 -4.94
C ALA A 8 6.66 13.91 -5.66
N PRO A 9 6.53 12.97 -6.64
CA PRO A 9 5.23 12.61 -7.21
C PRO A 9 4.20 12.12 -6.17
N ALA A 10 4.58 11.23 -5.25
CA ALA A 10 3.71 10.70 -4.21
C ALA A 10 3.25 11.79 -3.25
N ARG A 11 4.15 12.68 -2.81
CA ARG A 11 3.80 13.84 -1.97
C ARG A 11 2.77 14.73 -2.67
N SER A 12 3.03 15.12 -3.91
CA SER A 12 2.09 15.94 -4.70
C SER A 12 0.73 15.27 -4.90
N TRP A 13 0.72 13.95 -5.06
CA TRP A 13 -0.50 13.18 -5.18
C TRP A 13 -1.29 13.14 -3.87
N LEU A 14 -0.62 12.93 -2.74
CA LEU A 14 -1.22 12.93 -1.39
C LEU A 14 -1.85 14.30 -1.09
N ASP A 15 -1.13 15.39 -1.35
CA ASP A 15 -1.61 16.77 -1.18
C ASP A 15 -2.89 17.04 -2.00
N SER A 16 -2.95 16.50 -3.22
CA SER A 16 -4.10 16.67 -4.11
C SER A 16 -5.28 15.75 -3.78
N HIS A 17 -5.07 14.71 -2.95
CA HIS A 17 -6.07 13.69 -2.67
C HIS A 17 -6.24 13.41 -1.17
N PRO A 18 -6.51 14.42 -0.33
CA PRO A 18 -6.56 14.25 1.12
C PRO A 18 -7.57 13.16 1.53
N ALA A 19 -7.24 12.47 2.62
CA ALA A 19 -8.03 11.40 3.23
C ALA A 19 -7.71 11.31 4.72
N ALA A 20 -8.64 10.76 5.51
CA ALA A 20 -8.41 10.50 6.94
C ALA A 20 -7.27 9.49 7.18
N ALA A 21 -7.13 8.52 6.28
CA ALA A 21 -6.00 7.60 6.19
C ALA A 21 -5.96 6.95 4.80
N TYR A 22 -4.82 6.38 4.45
CA TYR A 22 -4.65 5.48 3.31
C TYR A 22 -4.44 4.04 3.78
N VAL A 23 -4.82 3.10 2.94
CA VAL A 23 -4.75 1.67 3.20
C VAL A 23 -3.82 1.03 2.18
N ILE A 24 -2.84 0.26 2.66
CA ILE A 24 -2.08 -0.69 1.87
C ILE A 24 -2.83 -2.03 1.97
N ALA A 25 -3.74 -2.24 1.02
CA ALA A 25 -4.61 -3.40 0.97
C ALA A 25 -3.88 -4.59 0.34
N TYR A 26 -4.10 -5.79 0.87
CA TYR A 26 -3.57 -7.04 0.32
C TYR A 26 -4.72 -7.97 -0.05
N ASP A 27 -4.87 -8.25 -1.34
CA ASP A 27 -5.95 -9.05 -1.88
C ASP A 27 -5.43 -10.36 -2.47
N VAL A 28 -6.20 -11.43 -2.26
CA VAL A 28 -5.88 -12.76 -2.77
C VAL A 28 -7.05 -13.24 -3.62
N HIS A 29 -6.79 -13.40 -4.91
CA HIS A 29 -7.74 -13.99 -5.85
C HIS A 29 -7.31 -15.43 -6.12
N ARG A 30 -8.22 -16.38 -5.85
CA ARG A 30 -8.02 -17.80 -6.18
C ARG A 30 -8.75 -18.11 -7.47
N CYS A 31 -8.04 -18.70 -8.43
CA CYS A 31 -8.61 -19.08 -9.72
C CYS A 31 -9.09 -20.54 -9.68
N CYS A 32 -10.01 -20.90 -10.58
CA CYS A 32 -10.62 -22.25 -10.64
C CYS A 32 -9.60 -23.39 -10.82
N GLY A 33 -8.39 -23.10 -11.31
CA GLY A 33 -7.28 -24.06 -11.46
C GLY A 33 -6.32 -24.15 -10.26
N GLY A 34 -6.68 -23.59 -9.10
CA GLY A 34 -5.84 -23.63 -7.88
C GLY A 34 -4.73 -22.58 -7.80
N GLY A 35 -4.55 -21.79 -8.87
CA GLY A 35 -3.63 -20.64 -8.88
C GLY A 35 -4.06 -19.54 -7.91
N LYS A 36 -3.07 -18.84 -7.33
CA LYS A 36 -3.25 -17.72 -6.42
C LYS A 36 -2.62 -16.46 -7.03
N ILE A 37 -3.43 -15.43 -7.22
CA ILE A 37 -2.98 -14.10 -7.62
C ILE A 37 -3.05 -13.20 -6.39
N CYS A 38 -1.90 -12.70 -5.96
CA CYS A 38 -1.79 -11.76 -4.87
C CYS A 38 -1.65 -10.36 -5.45
N GLN A 39 -2.40 -9.40 -4.91
CA GLN A 39 -2.33 -8.00 -5.33
C GLN A 39 -2.19 -7.11 -4.10
N VAL A 40 -1.43 -6.03 -4.25
CA VAL A 40 -1.37 -4.94 -3.28
C VAL A 40 -1.84 -3.65 -3.93
N GLN A 41 -2.57 -2.85 -3.19
CA GLN A 41 -3.05 -1.54 -3.63
C GLN A 41 -2.88 -0.52 -2.52
N VAL A 42 -2.47 0.71 -2.88
CA VAL A 42 -2.51 1.86 -1.97
C VAL A 42 -3.71 2.72 -2.33
N ARG A 43 -4.70 2.80 -1.43
CA ARG A 43 -5.97 3.50 -1.68
C ARG A 43 -6.44 4.25 -0.45
N LYS A 44 -7.45 5.10 -0.60
CA LYS A 44 -8.10 5.77 0.55
C LYS A 44 -8.80 4.73 1.43
N LEU A 45 -8.83 5.00 2.74
CA LEU A 45 -9.67 4.27 3.68
C LEU A 45 -11.15 4.43 3.30
N THR A 46 -11.91 3.34 3.39
CA THR A 46 -13.35 3.32 3.15
C THR A 46 -14.10 2.75 4.34
N GLU A 47 -15.40 3.00 4.45
CA GLU A 47 -16.24 2.46 5.55
C GLU A 47 -16.30 0.92 5.59
N ARG A 48 -15.94 0.24 4.48
CA ARG A 48 -15.91 -1.22 4.39
C ARG A 48 -14.67 -1.84 5.01
N ASP A 49 -13.63 -1.03 5.25
CA ASP A 49 -12.37 -1.48 5.80
C ASP A 49 -12.49 -1.70 7.32
N LYS A 50 -12.37 -2.96 7.74
CA LYS A 50 -12.36 -3.33 9.16
C LYS A 50 -10.99 -3.04 9.75
N THR A 51 -10.88 -1.98 10.53
CA THR A 51 -9.59 -1.44 10.97
C THR A 51 -8.78 -2.38 11.86
N ASP A 52 -9.44 -3.33 12.53
CA ASP A 52 -8.82 -4.27 13.46
C ASP A 52 -7.78 -5.18 12.78
N HIS A 53 -7.87 -5.35 11.45
CA HIS A 53 -6.94 -6.15 10.66
C HIS A 53 -5.77 -5.37 10.07
N PHE A 54 -5.57 -4.11 10.47
CA PHE A 54 -4.46 -3.28 10.00
C PHE A 54 -3.41 -3.01 11.06
N VAL A 55 -2.18 -2.78 10.60
CA VAL A 55 -1.07 -2.23 11.37
C VAL A 55 -0.89 -0.77 10.98
N SER A 56 -0.74 0.12 11.96
CA SER A 56 -0.55 1.55 11.68
C SER A 56 0.86 1.86 11.20
N ALA A 57 0.96 2.80 10.26
CA ALA A 57 2.18 3.43 9.79
C ALA A 57 1.95 4.93 9.57
N SER A 58 3.02 5.70 9.53
CA SER A 58 2.94 7.16 9.32
C SER A 58 4.07 7.62 8.40
N LEU A 59 3.74 8.61 7.57
CA LEU A 59 4.71 9.44 6.86
C LEU A 59 5.28 10.52 7.81
N ASP A 60 6.37 11.16 7.42
CA ASP A 60 7.07 12.20 8.20
C ASP A 60 6.17 13.42 8.52
N ASP A 61 5.25 13.75 7.62
CA ASP A 61 4.25 14.81 7.77
C ASP A 61 3.03 14.45 8.63
N GLY A 62 2.99 13.23 9.18
CA GLY A 62 1.87 12.73 9.98
C GLY A 62 0.74 12.08 9.18
N THR A 63 0.85 11.99 7.85
CA THR A 63 -0.12 11.27 7.01
C THR A 63 -0.23 9.81 7.47
N ARG A 64 -1.46 9.38 7.75
CA ARG A 64 -1.73 8.06 8.33
C ARG A 64 -1.90 6.99 7.27
N PHE A 65 -1.22 5.87 7.49
CA PHE A 65 -1.35 4.65 6.71
C PHE A 65 -1.79 3.48 7.58
N LEU A 66 -2.60 2.60 6.99
CA LEU A 66 -3.08 1.35 7.57
C LEU A 66 -2.66 0.21 6.65
N ILE A 67 -1.88 -0.73 7.17
CA ILE A 67 -1.28 -1.81 6.38
C ILE A 67 -1.98 -3.12 6.70
N ASP A 68 -2.50 -3.84 5.69
CA ASP A 68 -3.07 -5.19 5.90
C ASP A 68 -2.05 -6.05 6.65
N ARG A 69 -2.46 -6.72 7.74
CA ARG A 69 -1.56 -7.54 8.55
C ARG A 69 -0.74 -8.55 7.73
N ARG A 70 -1.29 -9.08 6.63
CA ARG A 70 -0.58 -10.00 5.73
C ARG A 70 0.50 -9.30 4.93
N ALA A 71 0.26 -8.07 4.46
CA ALA A 71 1.29 -7.25 3.85
C ALA A 71 2.33 -6.79 4.90
N ALA A 72 1.87 -6.35 6.08
CA ALA A 72 2.74 -5.91 7.16
C ALA A 72 3.72 -7.00 7.62
N ALA A 73 3.34 -8.27 7.57
CA ALA A 73 4.24 -9.38 7.91
C ALA A 73 5.42 -9.55 6.94
N ARG A 74 5.36 -8.96 5.74
CA ARG A 74 6.31 -9.18 4.63
C ARG A 74 6.92 -7.89 4.09
N LEU A 75 6.35 -6.74 4.44
CA LEU A 75 6.90 -5.45 4.08
C LEU A 75 8.19 -5.20 4.86
N PRO A 76 9.22 -4.62 4.22
CA PRO A 76 10.36 -4.11 4.97
C PRO A 76 9.89 -3.02 5.93
N ARG A 77 10.58 -2.86 7.06
CA ARG A 77 10.22 -1.84 8.06
C ARG A 77 10.24 -0.43 7.51
N ARG A 78 11.05 -0.18 6.48
CA ARG A 78 11.12 1.07 5.72
C ARG A 78 10.83 0.81 4.26
N PHE A 79 9.89 1.55 3.68
CA PHE A 79 9.52 1.42 2.27
C PHE A 79 9.08 2.75 1.67
N GLY A 80 9.22 2.87 0.36
CA GLY A 80 8.82 4.07 -0.37
C GLY A 80 7.41 4.00 -0.95
N LEU A 81 6.89 5.17 -1.27
CA LEU A 81 5.69 5.42 -2.06
C LEU A 81 6.06 6.18 -3.33
N THR A 82 5.35 5.87 -4.40
CA THR A 82 5.46 6.52 -5.70
C THR A 82 4.09 6.64 -6.36
N VAL A 83 4.03 7.27 -7.52
CA VAL A 83 2.83 7.31 -8.36
C VAL A 83 3.06 6.49 -9.62
N ARG A 84 2.16 5.52 -9.87
CA ARG A 84 2.14 4.73 -11.11
C ARG A 84 0.88 4.99 -11.91
N GLY A 85 0.86 4.48 -13.15
CA GLY A 85 -0.25 4.66 -14.09
C GLY A 85 -0.11 5.90 -14.97
N PHE A 86 -1.11 6.13 -15.84
CA PHE A 86 -1.08 7.18 -16.85
C PHE A 86 -2.36 8.01 -16.85
N GLY A 87 -2.24 9.33 -17.05
CA GLY A 87 -3.37 10.25 -17.10
C GLY A 87 -4.28 10.16 -15.87
N ARG A 88 -5.58 9.95 -16.08
CA ARG A 88 -6.60 9.81 -15.02
C ARG A 88 -6.48 8.50 -14.23
N MET A 89 -5.65 7.55 -14.68
CA MET A 89 -5.41 6.27 -14.00
C MET A 89 -4.19 6.30 -13.09
N LYS A 90 -3.64 7.50 -12.82
CA LYS A 90 -2.57 7.69 -11.83
C LYS A 90 -3.07 7.32 -10.43
N HIS A 91 -2.29 6.51 -9.74
CA HIS A 91 -2.57 6.07 -8.39
C HIS A 91 -1.29 6.00 -7.58
N LEU A 92 -1.44 6.13 -6.26
CA LEU A 92 -0.38 5.90 -5.30
C LEU A 92 -0.04 4.40 -5.29
N ASP A 93 1.24 4.07 -5.25
CA ASP A 93 1.73 2.69 -5.23
C ASP A 93 3.00 2.58 -4.36
N LEU A 94 3.40 1.36 -4.04
CA LEU A 94 4.64 1.07 -3.33
C LEU A 94 5.84 1.21 -4.27
N SER A 95 6.89 1.85 -3.77
CA SER A 95 8.21 1.87 -4.37
C SER A 95 9.05 0.77 -3.73
N LEU A 96 8.94 -0.44 -4.30
CA LEU A 96 9.70 -1.63 -3.89
C LEU A 96 10.53 -2.14 -5.07
N GLN A 97 11.66 -2.75 -4.74
CA GLN A 97 12.49 -3.52 -5.66
C GLN A 97 11.83 -4.86 -6.03
N GLY A 98 12.30 -5.50 -7.11
CA GLY A 98 11.67 -6.71 -7.65
C GLY A 98 11.64 -7.90 -6.68
N ASP A 99 12.71 -8.08 -5.91
CA ASP A 99 12.81 -9.08 -4.84
C ASP A 99 11.83 -8.79 -3.69
N GLN A 100 11.73 -7.53 -3.27
CA GLN A 100 10.77 -7.08 -2.25
C GLN A 100 9.32 -7.27 -2.70
N TRP A 101 9.01 -7.04 -3.99
CA TRP A 101 7.71 -7.39 -4.56
C TRP A 101 7.44 -8.89 -4.49
N GLY A 102 8.44 -9.72 -4.80
CA GLY A 102 8.34 -11.17 -4.69
C GLY A 102 8.03 -11.63 -3.26
N GLU A 103 8.77 -11.11 -2.28
CA GLU A 103 8.58 -11.40 -0.86
C GLU A 103 7.17 -10.99 -0.38
N LEU A 104 6.76 -9.75 -0.67
CA LEU A 104 5.45 -9.22 -0.30
C LEU A 104 4.30 -10.07 -0.83
N LEU A 105 4.40 -10.50 -2.09
CA LEU A 105 3.29 -11.16 -2.78
C LEU A 105 3.24 -12.67 -2.51
N TYR A 106 4.38 -13.36 -2.37
CA TYR A 106 4.43 -14.81 -2.50
C TYR A 106 5.10 -15.59 -1.37
N THR A 107 5.58 -14.93 -0.31
CA THR A 107 6.17 -15.61 0.86
C THR A 107 5.20 -15.57 2.03
#